data_AF-A0A956Q6G2-F1
#
_entry.id   AF-A0A956Q6G2-F1
#
_cell.length_a   1.000
_cell.length_b   1.000
_cell.length_c   1.000
_cell.angle_alpha   90.00
_cell.angle_beta   90.00
_cell.angle_gamma   90.00
#
_symmetry.space_group_name_H-M   'P 1'
#
loop_
_entity.id
_entity.type
_entity.pdbx_description
1 polymer ?
#
loop_
_entity_poly.entity_id
_entity_poly.type
_entity_poly.pdbx_seq_one_letter_code
_entity_poly.pdbx_strand_id
1 'polypeptide(L)'
;MAHRPFITVLLIPTGIGARIGGFGGDAMTLLPLFASASDWVVTHPNVANAACFQTLPDNVLYVEGAALDRWSRGLWQLAPVRQNRVGILWDSGLEPAMRVLHQNTAAAVSTVYGVAVTGFADTTEPVVLQLETALSGRSTGSVKNLSVLLEAAHRLVEDGAQAIAVCCRMPELGAEAEAAYKQGCGVDPIGGLEAMI
;
A
#
# COMPACT_ATOMS: atom_id res chain seq x y z
N MET A 1 -37.46 3.88 -11.55
CA MET A 1 -36.72 3.74 -10.26
C MET A 1 -35.25 4.00 -10.56
N ALA A 2 -34.58 4.85 -9.78
CA ALA A 2 -33.13 5.04 -9.95
C ALA A 2 -32.41 3.74 -9.59
N HIS A 3 -31.51 3.28 -10.48
CA HIS A 3 -30.67 2.12 -10.21
C HIS A 3 -29.81 2.40 -8.98
N ARG A 4 -29.97 1.59 -7.92
CA ARG A 4 -29.09 1.64 -6.76
C ARG A 4 -27.92 0.70 -7.02
N PRO A 5 -26.67 1.18 -7.03
CA PRO A 5 -25.53 0.31 -7.28
C PRO A 5 -25.42 -0.77 -6.21
N PHE A 6 -25.16 -2.00 -6.63
CA PHE A 6 -24.81 -3.12 -5.78
C PHE A 6 -23.30 -3.06 -5.47
N ILE A 7 -22.98 -2.69 -4.24
CA ILE A 7 -21.61 -2.52 -3.75
C ILE A 7 -21.25 -3.73 -2.89
N THR A 8 -20.19 -4.44 -3.28
CA THR A 8 -19.61 -5.53 -2.49
C THR A 8 -18.37 -5.02 -1.75
N VAL A 9 -18.19 -5.42 -0.50
CA VAL A 9 -16.96 -5.16 0.27
C VAL A 9 -16.21 -6.49 0.44
N LEU A 10 -15.03 -6.61 -0.16
CA LEU A 10 -14.19 -7.80 -0.09
C LEU A 10 -13.04 -7.58 0.89
N LEU A 11 -13.14 -8.20 2.06
CA LEU A 11 -12.12 -8.14 3.10
C LEU A 11 -11.57 -9.53 3.38
N ILE A 12 -10.26 -9.58 3.60
CA ILE A 12 -9.53 -10.79 3.98
C ILE A 12 -8.64 -10.43 5.16
N PRO A 13 -8.87 -11.02 6.34
CA PRO A 13 -8.08 -10.72 7.52
C PRO A 13 -6.62 -11.12 7.31
N THR A 14 -5.71 -10.30 7.86
CA THR A 14 -4.28 -10.62 7.92
C THR A 14 -4.00 -11.55 9.11
N GLY A 15 -3.04 -12.47 8.98
CA GLY A 15 -2.55 -13.24 10.13
C GLY A 15 -1.93 -14.60 9.80
N ILE A 16 -1.25 -15.16 10.80
CA ILE A 16 -0.67 -16.52 10.76
C ILE A 16 -1.80 -17.52 10.49
N GLY A 17 -1.63 -18.33 9.44
CA GLY A 17 -2.59 -19.38 9.08
C GLY A 17 -3.76 -18.93 8.19
N ALA A 18 -3.73 -17.71 7.66
CA ALA A 18 -4.65 -17.29 6.61
C ALA A 18 -4.46 -18.17 5.35
N ARG A 19 -5.44 -19.04 5.07
CA ARG A 19 -5.42 -19.93 3.89
C ARG A 19 -5.69 -19.21 2.57
N ILE A 20 -6.20 -17.98 2.64
CA ILE A 20 -6.50 -17.07 1.53
C ILE A 20 -6.10 -15.68 2.01
N GLY A 21 -5.38 -14.91 1.19
CA GLY A 21 -4.78 -13.61 1.53
C GLY A 21 -3.54 -13.73 2.42
N GLY A 22 -3.01 -14.94 2.60
CA GLY A 22 -1.81 -15.19 3.40
C GLY A 22 -0.53 -15.23 2.57
N PHE A 23 -0.68 -15.31 1.23
CA PHE A 23 0.42 -15.38 0.28
C PHE A 23 0.26 -14.29 -0.78
N GLY A 24 1.36 -13.86 -1.39
CA GLY A 24 1.31 -12.84 -2.45
C GLY A 24 0.42 -13.28 -3.62
N GLY A 25 -0.70 -12.60 -3.81
CA GLY A 25 -1.63 -12.75 -4.94
C GLY A 25 -2.66 -13.88 -4.83
N ASP A 26 -2.68 -14.68 -3.76
CA ASP A 26 -3.62 -15.80 -3.62
C ASP A 26 -5.10 -15.33 -3.60
N ALA A 27 -5.36 -14.22 -2.91
CA ALA A 27 -6.66 -13.57 -2.79
C ALA A 27 -7.08 -12.80 -4.04
N MET A 28 -6.14 -12.42 -4.91
CA MET A 28 -6.45 -11.55 -6.05
C MET A 28 -7.37 -12.20 -7.06
N THR A 29 -7.38 -13.53 -7.13
CA THR A 29 -8.30 -14.30 -7.99
C THR A 29 -9.77 -14.05 -7.67
N LEU A 30 -10.08 -13.59 -6.45
CA LEU A 30 -11.43 -13.25 -6.04
C LEU A 30 -11.92 -11.93 -6.64
N LEU A 31 -11.02 -10.98 -6.93
CA LEU A 31 -11.41 -9.65 -7.39
C LEU A 31 -12.20 -9.68 -8.70
N PRO A 32 -11.74 -10.34 -9.79
CA PRO A 32 -12.52 -10.45 -11.02
C PRO A 32 -13.87 -11.14 -10.82
N LEU A 33 -13.94 -12.16 -9.93
CA LEU A 33 -15.17 -12.88 -9.64
C LEU A 33 -16.22 -11.94 -9.01
N PHE A 34 -15.86 -11.24 -7.94
CA PHE A 34 -16.78 -10.30 -7.28
C PHE A 34 -17.10 -9.08 -8.16
N ALA A 35 -16.11 -8.59 -8.91
CA ALA A 35 -16.28 -7.51 -9.88
C ALA A 35 -17.30 -7.85 -10.97
N SER A 36 -17.33 -9.11 -11.45
CA SER A 36 -18.27 -9.56 -12.48
C SER A 36 -19.74 -9.59 -12.02
N ALA A 37 -19.97 -9.62 -10.71
CA ALA A 37 -21.30 -9.71 -10.10
C ALA A 37 -21.71 -8.43 -9.35
N SER A 38 -20.89 -7.37 -9.38
CA SER A 38 -21.12 -6.13 -8.61
C SER A 38 -20.98 -4.89 -9.48
N ASP A 39 -21.71 -3.82 -9.16
CA ASP A 39 -21.47 -2.52 -9.77
C ASP A 39 -20.14 -1.94 -9.30
N TRP A 40 -19.81 -2.14 -8.02
CA TRP A 40 -18.53 -1.76 -7.43
C TRP A 40 -18.08 -2.81 -6.40
N VAL A 41 -16.77 -3.02 -6.32
CA VAL A 41 -16.13 -3.78 -5.24
C VAL A 41 -15.19 -2.85 -4.48
N VAL A 42 -15.41 -2.70 -3.18
CA VAL A 42 -14.45 -2.05 -2.28
C VAL A 42 -13.55 -3.13 -1.68
N THR A 43 -12.24 -2.97 -1.83
CA THR A 43 -11.24 -3.92 -1.37
C THR A 43 -10.12 -3.21 -0.59
N HIS A 44 -9.18 -3.99 -0.07
CA HIS A 44 -8.11 -3.50 0.79
C HIS A 44 -6.76 -4.17 0.48
N PRO A 45 -5.64 -3.66 1.02
CA PRO A 45 -4.28 -4.10 0.67
C PRO A 45 -4.05 -5.61 0.75
N ASN A 46 -4.64 -6.30 1.74
CA ASN A 46 -4.39 -7.74 1.90
C ASN A 46 -5.05 -8.60 0.81
N VAL A 47 -6.03 -8.08 0.08
CA VAL A 47 -6.61 -8.79 -1.07
C VAL A 47 -5.75 -8.59 -2.31
N ALA A 48 -5.18 -7.39 -2.48
CA ALA A 48 -4.36 -7.01 -3.63
C ALA A 48 -2.88 -6.93 -3.25
N ASN A 49 -2.35 -8.00 -2.66
CA ASN A 49 -1.00 -8.06 -2.09
C ASN A 49 0.07 -8.61 -3.08
N ALA A 50 -0.24 -8.73 -4.38
CA ALA A 50 0.68 -9.34 -5.37
C ALA A 50 1.79 -8.41 -5.89
N ALA A 51 2.21 -7.40 -5.12
CA ALA A 51 3.24 -6.43 -5.51
C ALA A 51 3.02 -5.85 -6.93
N CYS A 52 3.99 -5.98 -7.84
CA CYS A 52 3.85 -5.48 -9.21
C CYS A 52 2.97 -6.33 -10.14
N PHE A 53 2.50 -7.49 -9.68
CA PHE A 53 1.59 -8.36 -10.44
C PHE A 53 0.11 -8.03 -10.20
N GLN A 54 -0.17 -6.95 -9.47
CA GLN A 54 -1.53 -6.51 -9.20
C GLN A 54 -2.21 -6.01 -10.48
N THR A 55 -3.35 -6.58 -10.82
CA THR A 55 -4.28 -6.05 -11.83
C THR A 55 -5.66 -5.97 -11.20
N LEU A 56 -6.18 -4.74 -11.07
CA LEU A 56 -7.50 -4.48 -10.50
C LEU A 56 -8.51 -4.26 -11.64
N PRO A 57 -9.69 -4.90 -11.62
CA PRO A 57 -10.79 -4.55 -12.51
C PRO A 57 -11.23 -3.08 -12.33
N ASP A 58 -11.76 -2.46 -13.39
CA ASP A 58 -12.10 -1.03 -13.41
C ASP A 58 -13.14 -0.61 -12.35
N ASN A 59 -14.00 -1.55 -11.93
CA ASN A 59 -15.00 -1.33 -10.89
C ASN A 59 -14.54 -1.74 -9.48
N VAL A 60 -13.22 -1.81 -9.25
CA VAL A 60 -12.63 -2.06 -7.92
C VAL A 60 -12.05 -0.77 -7.34
N LEU A 61 -12.46 -0.46 -6.11
CA LEU A 61 -11.91 0.62 -5.30
C LEU A 61 -10.97 0.02 -4.23
N TYR A 62 -9.67 0.30 -4.36
CA TYR A 62 -8.65 -0.10 -3.40
C TYR A 62 -8.54 0.94 -2.28
N VAL A 63 -8.82 0.53 -1.04
CA VAL A 63 -8.93 1.44 0.11
C VAL A 63 -8.15 0.87 1.29
N GLU A 64 -7.30 1.69 1.90
CA GLU A 64 -6.57 1.30 3.12
C GLU A 64 -7.51 1.16 4.34
N GLY A 65 -7.05 0.48 5.38
CA GLY A 65 -7.90 0.04 6.49
C GLY A 65 -8.61 1.16 7.25
N ALA A 66 -7.95 2.29 7.52
CA ALA A 66 -8.54 3.42 8.21
C ALA A 66 -9.59 4.13 7.34
N ALA A 67 -9.30 4.38 6.07
CA ALA A 67 -10.25 4.95 5.11
C ALA A 67 -11.48 4.06 4.94
N LEU A 68 -11.29 2.73 4.94
CA LEU A 68 -12.39 1.77 4.92
C LEU A 68 -13.26 1.85 6.17
N ASP A 69 -12.67 1.94 7.38
CA ASP A 69 -13.41 2.17 8.62
C ASP A 69 -14.23 3.47 8.52
N ARG A 70 -13.59 4.58 8.14
CA ARG A 70 -14.26 5.89 8.01
C ARG A 70 -15.39 5.87 7.00
N TRP A 71 -15.20 5.22 5.85
CA TRP A 71 -16.25 5.05 4.84
C TRP A 71 -17.40 4.18 5.35
N SER A 72 -17.11 3.04 5.99
CA SER A 72 -18.13 2.13 6.53
C SER A 72 -19.02 2.78 7.60
N ARG A 73 -18.46 3.77 8.32
CA ARG A 73 -19.17 4.59 9.32
C ARG A 73 -19.94 5.77 8.73
N GLY A 74 -19.92 5.94 7.40
CA GLY A 74 -20.54 7.07 6.71
C GLY A 74 -19.85 8.41 6.94
N LEU A 75 -18.61 8.42 7.45
CA LEU A 75 -17.86 9.65 7.69
C LEU A 75 -17.19 10.14 6.41
N TRP A 76 -16.72 9.21 5.58
CA TRP A 76 -16.05 9.49 4.30
C TRP A 76 -16.86 8.95 3.13
N GLN A 77 -16.64 9.54 1.96
CA GLN A 77 -17.16 9.05 0.69
C GLN A 77 -15.99 8.58 -0.18
N LEU A 78 -16.23 7.57 -1.00
CA LEU A 78 -15.28 7.12 -2.01
C LEU A 78 -15.69 7.69 -3.36
N ALA A 79 -14.78 8.42 -4.00
CA ALA A 79 -14.98 8.99 -5.32
C ALA A 79 -14.10 8.24 -6.32
N PRO A 80 -14.67 7.45 -7.25
CA PRO A 80 -13.92 6.89 -8.36
C PRO A 80 -13.34 8.02 -9.21
N VAL A 81 -12.05 7.92 -9.54
CA VAL A 81 -11.36 8.86 -10.41
C VAL A 81 -10.73 8.11 -11.57
N ARG A 82 -10.66 8.75 -12.74
CA ARG A 82 -9.98 8.16 -13.90
C ARG A 82 -8.48 7.96 -13.62
N GLN A 83 -7.88 8.89 -12.87
CA GLN A 83 -6.44 8.90 -12.60
C GLN A 83 -6.14 9.88 -11.46
N ASN A 84 -5.21 9.50 -10.58
CA ASN A 84 -4.65 10.38 -9.56
C ASN A 84 -3.35 11.04 -10.08
N ARG A 85 -3.11 12.29 -9.66
CA ARG A 85 -1.79 12.91 -9.69
C ARG A 85 -0.96 12.36 -8.53
N VAL A 86 0.13 11.68 -8.83
CA VAL A 86 0.98 10.99 -7.87
C VAL A 86 2.19 11.87 -7.53
N GLY A 87 2.30 12.30 -6.28
CA GLY A 87 3.54 12.83 -5.73
C GLY A 87 4.43 11.69 -5.23
N ILE A 88 5.75 11.82 -5.38
CA ILE A 88 6.68 10.81 -4.86
C ILE A 88 7.51 11.40 -3.74
N LEU A 89 7.39 10.79 -2.57
CA LEU A 89 8.11 11.15 -1.36
C LEU A 89 9.33 10.25 -1.23
N TRP A 90 10.50 10.87 -1.14
CA TRP A 90 11.74 10.17 -0.93
C TRP A 90 12.28 10.38 0.47
N ASP A 91 12.54 9.29 1.16
CA ASP A 91 13.30 9.33 2.40
C ASP A 91 14.75 9.71 2.10
N SER A 92 15.28 10.69 2.81
CA SER A 92 16.69 11.08 2.74
C SER A 92 17.64 9.99 3.28
N GLY A 93 17.10 8.97 3.95
CA GLY A 93 17.83 7.75 4.35
C GLY A 93 18.10 6.74 3.22
N LEU A 94 17.55 6.94 2.01
CA LEU A 94 17.78 6.04 0.86
C LEU A 94 19.24 6.07 0.41
N GLU A 95 19.80 4.91 0.08
CA GLU A 95 21.09 4.85 -0.59
C GLU A 95 21.03 5.53 -1.97
N PRO A 96 22.11 6.20 -2.41
CA PRO A 96 22.13 6.85 -3.72
C PRO A 96 21.79 5.92 -4.89
N ALA A 97 22.24 4.66 -4.83
CA ALA A 97 21.93 3.66 -5.86
C ALA A 97 20.43 3.29 -5.87
N MET A 98 19.82 3.14 -4.68
CA MET A 98 18.38 2.88 -4.55
C MET A 98 17.57 4.06 -5.05
N ARG A 99 17.98 5.29 -4.74
CA ARG A 99 17.34 6.51 -5.24
C ARG A 99 17.31 6.56 -6.76
N VAL A 100 18.44 6.30 -7.42
CA VAL A 100 18.52 6.26 -8.89
C VAL A 100 17.59 5.18 -9.46
N LEU A 101 17.58 3.98 -8.85
CA LEU A 101 16.71 2.89 -9.28
C LEU A 101 15.23 3.28 -9.23
N HIS A 102 14.78 3.88 -8.12
CA HIS A 102 13.39 4.29 -7.98
C HIS A 102 13.01 5.45 -8.90
N GLN A 103 13.91 6.41 -9.12
CA GLN A 103 13.68 7.49 -10.09
C GLN A 103 13.50 6.97 -11.52
N ASN A 104 14.35 6.03 -11.94
CA ASN A 104 14.22 5.38 -13.24
C ASN A 104 12.92 4.57 -13.33
N THR A 105 12.54 3.89 -12.26
CA THR A 105 11.28 3.13 -12.19
C THR A 105 10.07 4.06 -12.29
N ALA A 106 10.06 5.18 -11.58
CA ALA A 106 8.99 6.17 -11.64
C ALA A 106 8.85 6.79 -13.05
N ALA A 107 9.98 7.11 -13.70
CA ALA A 107 10.00 7.60 -15.07
C ALA A 107 9.45 6.56 -16.07
N ALA A 108 9.83 5.30 -15.90
CA ALA A 108 9.31 4.19 -16.71
C ALA A 108 7.81 4.00 -16.50
N VAL A 109 7.33 4.01 -15.25
CA VAL A 109 5.90 3.88 -14.93
C VAL A 109 5.08 5.03 -15.53
N SER A 110 5.56 6.26 -15.39
CA SER A 110 4.93 7.44 -16.00
C SER A 110 4.82 7.31 -17.52
N THR A 111 5.90 6.87 -18.17
CA THR A 111 5.98 6.78 -19.65
C THR A 111 5.19 5.60 -20.21
N VAL A 112 5.31 4.42 -19.60
CA VAL A 112 4.72 3.17 -20.11
C VAL A 112 3.24 3.06 -19.76
N TYR A 113 2.86 3.45 -18.54
CA TYR A 113 1.49 3.30 -18.04
C TYR A 113 0.70 4.61 -18.01
N GLY A 114 1.32 5.74 -18.36
CA GLY A 114 0.65 7.05 -18.37
C GLY A 114 0.30 7.59 -16.99
N VAL A 115 0.94 7.07 -15.93
CA VAL A 115 0.71 7.54 -14.54
C VAL A 115 1.18 8.99 -14.42
N ALA A 116 0.33 9.85 -13.84
CA ALA A 116 0.62 11.27 -13.72
C ALA A 116 1.50 11.52 -12.50
N VAL A 117 2.82 11.38 -12.65
CA VAL A 117 3.78 11.77 -11.62
C VAL A 117 3.97 13.28 -11.66
N THR A 118 3.57 14.00 -10.60
CA THR A 118 3.44 15.47 -10.62
C THR A 118 4.41 16.24 -9.75
N GLY A 119 5.12 15.58 -8.85
CA GLY A 119 6.05 16.25 -7.94
C GLY A 119 6.87 15.27 -7.13
N PHE A 120 7.93 15.80 -6.52
CA PHE A 120 8.84 15.05 -5.67
C PHE A 120 9.10 15.85 -4.40
N ALA A 121 9.17 15.18 -3.26
CA ALA A 121 9.58 15.79 -2.01
C ALA A 121 10.54 14.87 -1.27
N ASP A 122 11.63 15.43 -0.75
CA ASP A 122 12.57 14.72 0.11
C ASP A 122 12.24 14.99 1.58
N THR A 123 12.35 13.96 2.43
CA THR A 123 12.34 14.19 3.88
C THR A 123 13.54 15.03 4.28
N THR A 124 13.37 15.87 5.30
CA THR A 124 14.44 16.73 5.84
C THR A 124 15.51 15.91 6.58
N GLU A 125 15.11 14.79 7.17
CA GLU A 125 15.97 13.84 7.88
C GLU A 125 15.53 12.40 7.58
N PRO A 126 16.40 11.39 7.78
CA PRO A 126 16.02 10.00 7.58
C PRO A 126 14.89 9.55 8.50
N VAL A 127 13.95 8.79 7.95
CA VAL A 127 12.98 8.05 8.76
C VAL A 127 13.69 6.86 9.39
N VAL A 128 13.43 6.61 10.68
CA VAL A 128 14.04 5.47 11.37
C VAL A 128 12.98 4.41 11.57
N LEU A 129 13.10 3.34 10.78
CA LEU A 129 12.23 2.18 10.82
C LEU A 129 12.87 1.06 11.66
N GLN A 130 12.09 0.42 12.51
CA GLN A 130 12.54 -0.73 13.32
C GLN A 130 11.53 -1.86 13.21
N LEU A 131 12.04 -3.06 12.92
CA LEU A 131 11.26 -4.28 12.86
C LEU A 131 11.22 -4.95 14.22
N GLU A 132 10.04 -5.39 14.63
CA GLU A 132 9.81 -6.05 15.90
C GLU A 132 8.85 -7.23 15.72
N THR A 133 8.90 -8.20 16.64
CA THR A 133 7.91 -9.26 16.72
C THR A 133 7.24 -9.19 18.09
N ALA A 134 5.92 -9.04 18.09
CA ALA A 134 5.16 -8.99 19.33
C ALA A 134 5.18 -10.35 20.03
N LEU A 135 4.91 -10.37 21.34
CA LEU A 135 4.77 -11.61 22.13
C LEU A 135 3.72 -12.59 21.55
N SER A 136 2.77 -12.08 20.76
CA SER A 136 1.76 -12.88 20.06
C SER A 136 2.28 -13.58 18.79
N GLY A 137 3.56 -13.40 18.42
CA GLY A 137 4.16 -13.91 17.19
C GLY A 137 3.85 -13.08 15.94
N ARG A 138 3.15 -11.94 16.07
CA ARG A 138 2.83 -11.03 14.96
C ARG A 138 4.00 -10.09 14.65
N SER A 139 4.21 -9.81 13.36
CA SER A 139 5.08 -8.71 12.94
C SER A 139 4.50 -7.37 13.39
N THR A 140 5.38 -6.50 13.88
CA THR A 140 5.11 -5.12 14.27
C THR A 140 6.38 -4.31 14.04
N GLY A 141 6.37 -3.03 14.41
CA GLY A 141 7.58 -2.23 14.38
C GLY A 141 7.40 -0.88 15.04
N SER A 142 8.35 0.01 14.80
CA SER A 142 8.20 1.43 15.10
C SER A 142 8.70 2.29 13.96
N VAL A 143 7.98 3.40 13.71
CA VAL A 143 8.37 4.47 12.79
C VAL A 143 8.73 5.68 13.63
N LYS A 144 10.02 5.96 13.79
CA LYS A 144 10.48 7.18 14.45
C LYS A 144 10.66 8.29 13.42
N ASN A 145 10.49 9.53 13.86
CA ASN A 145 10.49 10.72 13.03
C ASN A 145 9.36 10.74 11.98
N LEU A 146 8.19 10.16 12.28
CA LEU A 146 7.04 10.16 11.36
C LEU A 146 6.66 11.57 10.87
N SER A 147 6.91 12.61 11.66
CA SER A 147 6.65 14.00 11.28
C SER A 147 7.34 14.41 9.98
N VAL A 148 8.55 13.90 9.67
CA VAL A 148 9.25 14.29 8.44
C VAL A 148 8.58 13.73 7.19
N LEU A 149 7.91 12.57 7.31
CA LEU A 149 7.07 12.02 6.24
C LEU A 149 5.84 12.91 6.04
N LEU A 150 5.18 13.30 7.13
CA LEU A 150 4.00 14.16 7.08
C LEU A 150 4.32 15.53 6.46
N GLU A 151 5.43 16.16 6.85
CA GLU A 151 5.87 17.45 6.29
C GLU A 151 6.15 17.37 4.79
N ALA A 152 6.83 16.32 4.33
CA ALA A 152 7.08 16.11 2.91
C ALA A 152 5.78 15.78 2.14
N ALA A 153 4.88 14.99 2.74
CA ALA A 153 3.58 14.69 2.19
C ALA A 153 2.70 15.95 2.05
N HIS A 154 2.70 16.82 3.05
CA HIS A 154 1.98 18.10 3.02
C HIS A 154 2.41 18.97 1.85
N ARG A 155 3.72 19.11 1.61
CA ARG A 155 4.25 19.86 0.45
C ARG A 155 3.74 19.27 -0.88
N LEU A 156 3.76 17.94 -1.02
CA LEU A 156 3.23 17.29 -2.23
C LEU A 156 1.73 17.55 -2.42
N VAL A 157 0.95 17.54 -1.35
CA VAL A 157 -0.50 17.84 -1.39
C VAL A 157 -0.73 19.31 -1.78
N GLU A 158 0.04 20.24 -1.24
CA GLU A 158 0.00 21.67 -1.62
C GLU A 158 0.36 21.88 -3.10
N ASP A 159 1.29 21.10 -3.62
CA ASP A 159 1.66 21.05 -5.04
C ASP A 159 0.62 20.29 -5.91
N GLY A 160 -0.47 19.80 -5.29
CA GLY A 160 -1.62 19.23 -5.97
C GLY A 160 -1.57 17.71 -6.15
N ALA A 161 -0.70 16.98 -5.46
CA ALA A 161 -0.75 15.53 -5.41
C ALA A 161 -2.09 15.04 -4.83
N GLN A 162 -2.65 14.00 -5.44
CA GLN A 162 -3.89 13.32 -5.04
C GLN A 162 -3.60 11.94 -4.44
N ALA A 163 -2.43 11.38 -4.73
CA ALA A 163 -1.88 10.18 -4.11
C ALA A 163 -0.39 10.39 -3.88
N ILE A 164 0.18 9.70 -2.89
CA ILE A 164 1.59 9.81 -2.54
C ILE A 164 2.20 8.41 -2.58
N ALA A 165 3.27 8.24 -3.36
CA ALA A 165 4.13 7.08 -3.27
C ALA A 165 5.29 7.39 -2.32
N VAL A 166 5.42 6.61 -1.25
CA VAL A 166 6.49 6.77 -0.26
C VAL A 166 7.60 5.76 -0.57
N CYS A 167 8.84 6.24 -0.64
CA CYS A 167 10.02 5.42 -0.84
C CYS A 167 10.97 5.64 0.34
N CYS A 168 11.00 4.67 1.25
CA CYS A 168 11.84 4.69 2.44
C CYS A 168 12.78 3.48 2.48
N ARG A 169 13.88 3.62 3.23
CA ARG A 169 14.82 2.52 3.44
C ARG A 169 14.23 1.55 4.46
N MET A 170 13.83 0.36 4.01
CA MET A 170 13.42 -0.72 4.91
C MET A 170 14.62 -1.31 5.65
N PRO A 171 14.46 -1.71 6.93
CA PRO A 171 15.51 -2.41 7.67
C PRO A 171 15.84 -3.76 7.03
N GLU A 172 17.10 -4.21 7.16
CA GLU A 172 17.49 -5.54 6.71
C GLU A 172 16.76 -6.62 7.51
N LEU A 173 16.28 -7.64 6.79
CA LEU A 173 15.64 -8.79 7.40
C LEU A 173 16.70 -9.75 7.94
N GLY A 174 16.47 -10.30 9.14
CA GLY A 174 17.26 -11.43 9.63
C GLY A 174 17.04 -12.67 8.77
N ALA A 175 18.12 -13.39 8.44
CA ALA A 175 18.08 -14.54 7.53
C ALA A 175 17.06 -15.62 7.95
N GLU A 176 16.89 -15.85 9.26
CA GLU A 176 15.91 -16.80 9.79
C GLU A 176 14.47 -16.35 9.54
N ALA A 177 14.16 -15.08 9.77
CA ALA A 177 12.82 -14.52 9.55
C ALA A 177 12.47 -14.54 8.05
N GLU A 178 13.43 -14.18 7.20
CA GLU A 178 13.27 -14.24 5.75
C GLU A 178 13.04 -15.68 5.27
N ALA A 179 13.82 -16.65 5.77
CA ALA A 179 13.65 -18.06 5.43
C ALA A 179 12.29 -18.60 5.89
N ALA A 180 11.85 -18.26 7.10
CA ALA A 180 10.57 -18.69 7.63
C ALA A 180 9.39 -18.15 6.81
N TYR A 181 9.43 -16.86 6.44
CA TYR A 181 8.41 -16.26 5.58
C TYR A 181 8.35 -16.95 4.20
N LYS A 182 9.50 -17.16 3.55
CA LYS A 182 9.58 -17.84 2.24
C LYS A 182 9.08 -19.28 2.28
N GLN A 183 9.20 -19.96 3.41
CA GLN A 183 8.71 -21.33 3.62
C GLN A 183 7.23 -21.39 4.05
N GLY A 184 6.57 -20.23 4.21
CA GLY A 184 5.19 -20.16 4.69
C GLY A 184 5.01 -20.56 6.16
N CYS A 185 6.11 -20.63 6.93
CA CYS A 185 6.09 -20.96 8.36
C CYS A 185 6.31 -19.73 9.26
N GLY A 186 6.64 -18.57 8.67
CA GLY A 186 6.79 -17.29 9.34
C GLY A 186 5.73 -16.28 8.94
N VAL A 187 5.70 -15.14 9.64
CA VAL A 187 4.92 -13.96 9.26
C VAL A 187 5.66 -13.14 8.22
N ASP A 188 4.93 -12.29 7.48
CA ASP A 188 5.55 -11.20 6.75
C ASP A 188 6.27 -10.28 7.75
N PRO A 189 7.61 -10.18 7.70
CA PRO A 189 8.35 -9.40 8.68
C PRO A 189 8.12 -7.91 8.53
N ILE A 190 7.83 -7.38 7.33
CA ILE A 190 7.69 -5.93 7.10
C ILE A 190 6.24 -5.43 7.15
N GLY A 191 5.25 -6.31 7.02
CA GLY A 191 3.85 -5.91 6.92
C GLY A 191 3.33 -5.05 8.09
N GLY A 192 3.91 -5.19 9.28
CA GLY A 192 3.60 -4.32 10.42
C GLY A 192 4.05 -2.87 10.22
N LEU A 193 5.23 -2.65 9.62
CA LEU A 193 5.74 -1.32 9.27
C LEU A 193 4.95 -0.70 8.11
N GLU A 194 4.65 -1.50 7.08
CA GLU A 194 3.87 -1.04 5.92
C GLU A 194 2.48 -0.55 6.32
N ALA A 195 1.84 -1.20 7.31
CA ALA A 195 0.54 -0.78 7.81
C ALA A 195 0.57 0.52 8.63
N MET A 196 1.74 0.98 9.09
CA MET A 196 1.90 2.20 9.87
C MET A 196 2.23 3.44 9.00
N ILE A 197 2.80 3.23 7.81
CA ILE A 197 3.20 4.27 6.86
C ILE A 197 2.02 4.59 5.94
#